data_AF-A0A5B9FYM1-F1
#
_entry.id   AF-A0A5B9FYM1-F1
#
_cell.length_a   1.000
_cell.length_b   1.000
_cell.length_c   1.000
_cell.angle_alpha   90.00
_cell.angle_beta   90.00
_cell.angle_gamma   90.00
#
_symmetry.space_group_name_H-M   'P 1'
#
loop_
_entity.id
_entity.type
_entity.pdbx_description
1 polymer ?
#
loop_
_entity_poly.entity_id
_entity_poly.type
_entity_poly.pdbx_seq_one_letter_code
_entity_poly.pdbx_strand_id
1 'polypeptide(L)'
;MEERKTWDKTNQWSEELELLKSIINKTPLTETTKWGGIVYTYNDKNVLGIGGFKNFFTIWFFKGVFLKDEQEILVNANEGNTKSLRQWRFTSKKEVNEKEVLKYINEAIEVEKAGLEIKPEKRETVIPEYLQEELDNSTALKAAFEQLTPFKQREYAEFIETARREATKLSRVEKIKPMILDGIGLNDKYR
;
A
#
# COMPACT_ATOMS: atom_id res chain seq x y z
N MET A 1 -30.78 1.37 -16.20
CA MET A 1 -29.75 0.53 -15.58
C MET A 1 -29.00 1.45 -14.63
N GLU A 2 -29.19 1.30 -13.31
CA GLU A 2 -28.42 2.09 -12.34
C GLU A 2 -26.94 1.69 -12.41
N GLU A 3 -26.06 2.69 -12.48
CA GLU A 3 -24.62 2.49 -12.39
C GLU A 3 -24.29 1.74 -11.11
N ARG A 4 -23.69 0.54 -11.23
CA ARG A 4 -23.11 -0.15 -10.09
C ARG A 4 -21.95 0.68 -9.55
N LYS A 5 -22.22 1.44 -8.49
CA LYS A 5 -21.22 2.15 -7.69
C LYS A 5 -20.31 1.11 -7.01
N THR A 6 -19.15 0.80 -7.61
CA THR A 6 -18.20 -0.20 -7.10
C THR A 6 -17.62 0.13 -5.71
N TRP A 7 -17.75 1.39 -5.30
CA TRP A 7 -17.41 1.90 -3.96
C TRP A 7 -18.48 1.63 -2.90
N ASP A 8 -19.72 1.33 -3.31
CA ASP A 8 -20.84 0.99 -2.45
C ASP A 8 -21.10 -0.52 -2.52
N LYS A 9 -20.23 -1.30 -1.88
CA LYS A 9 -20.32 -2.77 -1.91
C LYS A 9 -21.58 -3.31 -1.22
N THR A 10 -22.24 -2.49 -0.40
CA THR A 10 -23.41 -2.89 0.40
C THR A 10 -24.71 -2.21 -0.04
N ASN A 11 -24.66 -1.19 -0.91
CA ASN A 11 -25.76 -0.28 -1.24
C ASN A 11 -26.44 0.36 -0.01
N GLN A 12 -25.76 0.38 1.14
CA GLN A 12 -26.34 0.77 2.42
C GLN A 12 -26.07 2.23 2.76
N TRP A 13 -24.95 2.79 2.29
CA TRP A 13 -24.39 4.05 2.80
C TRP A 13 -24.44 5.18 1.78
N SER A 14 -25.33 5.10 0.80
CA SER A 14 -25.39 6.07 -0.29
C SER A 14 -25.62 7.49 0.21
N GLU A 15 -26.54 7.73 1.16
CA GLU A 15 -26.78 9.08 1.69
C GLU A 15 -25.63 9.61 2.55
N GLU A 16 -24.98 8.73 3.32
CA GLU A 16 -23.83 9.04 4.16
C GLU A 16 -22.61 9.40 3.31
N LEU A 17 -22.39 8.65 2.23
CA LEU A 17 -21.27 8.89 1.32
C LEU A 17 -21.50 10.18 0.51
N GLU A 18 -22.73 10.47 0.08
CA GLU A 18 -23.05 11.77 -0.53
C GLU A 18 -22.89 12.93 0.47
N LEU A 19 -23.19 12.74 1.76
CA LEU A 19 -22.88 13.74 2.78
C LEU A 19 -21.37 14.00 2.86
N LEU A 20 -20.54 12.94 2.93
CA LEU A 20 -19.08 13.11 2.95
C LEU A 20 -18.58 13.85 1.71
N LYS A 21 -19.05 13.49 0.51
CA LYS A 21 -18.71 14.22 -0.73
C LYS A 21 -19.06 15.69 -0.63
N SER A 22 -20.24 16.03 -0.13
CA SER A 22 -20.69 17.42 0.00
C SER A 22 -19.79 18.26 0.91
N ILE A 23 -19.18 17.64 1.93
CA ILE A 23 -18.20 18.27 2.82
C ILE A 23 -16.85 18.39 2.13
N ILE A 24 -16.36 17.30 1.51
CA ILE A 24 -15.04 17.27 0.86
C ILE A 24 -14.98 18.26 -0.32
N ASN A 25 -16.09 18.43 -1.06
CA ASN A 25 -16.19 19.37 -2.18
C ASN A 25 -16.12 20.85 -1.77
N LYS A 26 -16.12 21.17 -0.47
CA LYS A 26 -15.81 22.52 0.06
C LYS A 26 -14.31 22.80 0.15
N THR A 27 -13.47 21.81 -0.19
CA THR A 27 -12.00 21.89 -0.10
C THR A 27 -11.38 21.94 -1.49
N PRO A 28 -10.08 22.27 -1.62
CA PRO A 28 -9.36 22.25 -2.89
C PRO A 28 -9.11 20.86 -3.49
N LEU A 29 -9.67 19.78 -2.90
CA LEU A 29 -9.45 18.43 -3.37
C LEU A 29 -10.25 18.13 -4.64
N THR A 30 -9.65 17.39 -5.57
CA THR A 30 -10.30 16.93 -6.80
C THR A 30 -10.70 15.47 -6.67
N GLU A 31 -11.98 15.17 -6.90
CA GLU A 31 -12.50 13.80 -6.95
C GLU A 31 -11.97 13.06 -8.18
N THR A 32 -11.56 11.81 -7.98
CA THR A 32 -11.13 10.88 -9.04
C THR A 32 -11.59 9.47 -8.70
N THR A 33 -11.67 8.60 -9.71
CA THR A 33 -11.85 7.16 -9.50
C THR A 33 -10.50 6.46 -9.59
N LYS A 34 -10.09 5.76 -8.52
CA LYS A 34 -8.89 4.90 -8.51
C LYS A 34 -9.22 3.57 -7.86
N TRP A 35 -8.77 2.47 -8.46
CA TRP A 35 -9.03 1.10 -7.98
C TRP A 35 -10.51 0.77 -7.74
N GLY A 36 -11.40 1.39 -8.52
CA GLY A 36 -12.86 1.25 -8.38
C GLY A 36 -13.46 1.98 -7.16
N GLY A 37 -12.69 2.82 -6.47
CA GLY A 37 -13.13 3.64 -5.34
C GLY A 37 -13.07 5.14 -5.61
N ILE A 38 -13.81 5.91 -4.81
CA ILE A 38 -13.74 7.38 -4.80
C ILE A 38 -12.50 7.81 -4.03
N VAL A 39 -11.61 8.53 -4.71
CA VAL A 39 -10.38 9.07 -4.16
C VAL A 39 -10.35 10.56 -4.42
N TYR A 40 -9.80 11.31 -3.48
CA TYR A 40 -9.62 12.76 -3.57
C TYR A 40 -8.14 13.09 -3.56
N THR A 41 -7.76 13.97 -4.49
CA THR A 41 -6.37 14.32 -4.76
C THR A 41 -6.11 15.80 -4.56
N TYR A 42 -4.87 16.12 -4.19
CA TYR A 42 -4.32 17.46 -4.21
C TYR A 42 -3.09 17.44 -5.13
N ASN A 43 -3.10 18.21 -6.22
CA ASN A 43 -2.06 18.18 -7.26
C ASN A 43 -1.73 16.74 -7.72
N ASP A 44 -2.76 15.98 -8.11
CA ASP A 44 -2.70 14.58 -8.57
C ASP A 44 -2.23 13.52 -7.55
N LYS A 45 -1.85 13.95 -6.33
CA LYS A 45 -1.45 13.06 -5.24
C LYS A 45 -2.64 12.70 -4.37
N ASN A 46 -2.71 11.43 -3.96
CA ASN A 46 -3.83 10.90 -3.17
C ASN A 46 -3.79 11.45 -1.73
N VAL A 47 -4.87 12.10 -1.30
CA VAL A 47 -5.00 12.65 0.06
C VAL A 47 -5.94 11.79 0.89
N LEU A 48 -7.14 11.54 0.38
CA LEU A 48 -8.14 10.71 1.06
C LEU A 48 -9.01 9.91 0.10
N GLY A 49 -9.74 8.93 0.61
CA GLY A 49 -10.79 8.22 -0.12
C GLY A 49 -12.00 7.96 0.77
N ILE A 50 -13.15 7.64 0.18
CA ILE A 50 -14.37 7.30 0.93
C ILE A 50 -14.94 5.97 0.45
N GLY A 51 -15.64 5.27 1.34
CA GLY A 51 -16.30 4.02 0.97
C GLY A 51 -17.18 3.42 2.07
N GLY A 52 -18.07 2.53 1.65
CA GLY A 52 -18.99 1.80 2.53
C GLY A 52 -18.52 0.37 2.82
N PHE A 53 -18.70 -0.07 4.07
CA PHE A 53 -18.44 -1.42 4.57
C PHE A 53 -19.70 -2.00 5.22
N LYS A 54 -19.68 -3.29 5.58
CA LYS A 54 -20.84 -3.99 6.16
C LYS A 54 -21.46 -3.26 7.36
N ASN A 55 -20.65 -2.67 8.23
CA ASN A 55 -21.12 -2.09 9.50
C ASN A 55 -20.80 -0.60 9.65
N PHE A 56 -20.11 0.02 8.69
CA PHE A 56 -19.67 1.42 8.79
C PHE A 56 -19.41 2.00 7.40
N PHE A 57 -19.39 3.32 7.30
CA PHE A 57 -18.80 4.07 6.19
C PHE A 57 -17.58 4.84 6.71
N THR A 58 -16.68 5.27 5.84
CA THR A 58 -15.38 5.77 6.28
C THR A 58 -14.75 6.80 5.37
N ILE A 59 -13.89 7.63 5.97
CA ILE A 59 -12.84 8.38 5.28
C ILE A 59 -11.51 7.67 5.53
N TRP A 60 -10.82 7.34 4.46
CA TRP A 60 -9.44 6.85 4.45
C TRP A 60 -8.48 8.01 4.25
N PHE A 61 -7.52 8.21 5.16
CA PHE A 61 -6.43 9.17 4.98
C PHE A 61 -5.16 8.43 4.58
N PHE A 62 -4.70 8.60 3.33
CA PHE A 62 -3.55 7.85 2.78
C PHE A 62 -2.26 8.07 3.60
N LYS A 63 -2.10 9.28 4.13
CA LYS A 63 -1.02 9.73 5.01
C LYS A 63 -1.49 9.95 6.45
N GLY A 64 -2.53 9.23 6.86
CA GLY A 64 -3.22 9.35 8.14
C GLY A 64 -2.33 9.29 9.38
N VAL A 65 -1.21 8.55 9.33
CA VAL A 65 -0.23 8.47 10.44
C VAL A 65 0.41 9.80 10.81
N PHE A 66 0.44 10.77 9.89
CA PHE A 66 1.05 12.08 10.11
C PHE A 66 0.04 13.14 10.58
N LEU A 67 -1.25 12.79 10.65
CA LEU A 67 -2.25 13.66 11.25
C LEU A 67 -2.03 13.64 12.77
N LYS A 68 -2.22 14.80 13.41
CA LYS A 68 -2.14 14.99 14.86
C LYS A 68 -3.18 14.16 15.61
N ASP A 69 -4.34 13.92 14.97
CA ASP A 69 -5.45 13.13 15.52
C ASP A 69 -5.81 13.53 16.97
N GLU A 70 -6.04 14.83 17.20
CA GLU A 70 -6.32 15.37 18.55
C GLU A 70 -7.54 14.74 19.24
N GLN A 71 -8.40 14.04 18.50
CA GLN A 71 -9.56 13.34 19.04
C GLN A 71 -9.35 11.84 19.19
N GLU A 72 -8.20 11.30 18.79
CA GLU A 72 -7.85 9.87 18.86
C GLU A 72 -8.89 8.96 18.18
N ILE A 73 -9.40 9.40 17.03
CA ILE A 73 -10.48 8.73 16.28
C ILE A 73 -9.96 7.91 15.11
N LEU A 74 -8.68 8.09 14.74
CA LEU A 74 -8.10 7.43 13.57
C LEU A 74 -7.60 6.03 13.91
N VAL A 75 -8.13 5.03 13.22
CA VAL A 75 -7.74 3.63 13.41
C VAL A 75 -6.86 3.12 12.27
N ASN A 76 -5.89 2.25 12.58
CA ASN A 76 -5.20 1.48 11.56
C ASN A 76 -6.04 0.26 11.19
N ALA A 77 -6.53 0.21 9.96
CA ALA A 77 -7.39 -0.87 9.49
C ALA A 77 -6.67 -2.22 9.34
N ASN A 78 -5.34 -2.22 9.26
CA ASN A 78 -4.54 -3.40 8.98
C ASN A 78 -3.14 -3.24 9.59
N GLU A 79 -3.08 -3.34 10.92
CA GLU A 79 -1.84 -3.30 11.68
C GLU A 79 -0.82 -4.33 11.16
N GLY A 80 0.43 -3.91 11.00
CA GLY A 80 1.51 -4.72 10.43
C GLY A 80 1.63 -4.65 8.91
N ASN A 81 0.55 -4.36 8.17
CA ASN A 81 0.59 -4.27 6.71
C ASN A 81 0.63 -2.83 6.19
N THR A 82 -0.20 -1.95 6.73
CA THR A 82 -0.17 -0.52 6.35
C THR A 82 0.48 0.32 7.44
N LYS A 83 1.57 1.00 7.08
CA LYS A 83 2.26 1.92 7.98
C LYS A 83 1.60 3.30 8.01
N SER A 84 1.11 3.77 6.87
CA SER A 84 0.69 5.17 6.67
C SER A 84 -0.82 5.42 6.76
N LEU A 85 -1.62 4.46 6.28
CA LEU A 85 -3.06 4.63 6.11
C LEU A 85 -3.77 4.68 7.47
N ARG A 86 -4.75 5.58 7.61
CA ARG A 86 -5.70 5.58 8.74
C ARG A 86 -7.14 5.69 8.25
N GLN A 87 -8.06 5.24 9.09
CA GLN A 87 -9.49 5.36 8.87
C GLN A 87 -10.15 6.17 9.96
N TRP A 88 -11.06 7.04 9.54
CA TRP A 88 -12.14 7.50 10.39
C TRP A 88 -13.41 6.74 10.01
N ARG A 89 -13.94 5.92 10.92
CA ARG A 89 -15.15 5.12 10.69
C ARG A 89 -16.35 5.77 11.35
N PHE A 90 -17.50 5.68 10.68
CA PHE A 90 -18.79 6.17 11.14
C PHE A 90 -19.84 5.08 11.03
N THR A 91 -20.74 4.99 12.01
CA THR A 91 -21.88 4.05 11.97
C THR A 91 -23.22 4.72 11.70
N SER A 92 -23.25 6.05 11.68
CA SER A 92 -24.43 6.84 11.33
C SER A 92 -24.07 8.21 10.77
N LYS A 93 -24.90 8.74 9.88
CA LYS A 93 -24.84 10.14 9.42
C LYS A 93 -24.79 11.16 10.56
N LYS A 94 -25.41 10.86 11.72
CA LYS A 94 -25.47 11.75 12.89
C LYS A 94 -24.11 11.94 13.57
N GLU A 95 -23.18 11.02 13.37
CA GLU A 95 -21.81 11.12 13.91
C GLU A 95 -20.93 12.07 13.08
N VAL A 96 -21.36 12.40 11.85
CA VAL A 96 -20.59 13.24 10.94
C VAL A 96 -20.69 14.70 11.38
N ASN A 97 -19.67 15.15 12.11
CA ASN A 97 -19.49 16.57 12.41
C ASN A 97 -18.69 17.23 11.27
N GLU A 98 -19.35 18.06 10.47
CA GLU A 98 -18.73 18.72 9.32
C GLU A 98 -17.46 19.51 9.69
N LYS A 99 -17.49 20.25 10.81
CA LYS A 99 -16.36 21.08 11.24
C LYS A 99 -15.13 20.23 11.52
N GLU A 100 -15.32 19.11 12.21
CA GLU A 100 -14.22 18.20 12.53
C GLU A 100 -13.73 17.45 11.29
N VAL A 101 -14.64 16.99 10.42
CA VAL A 101 -14.26 16.38 9.14
C VAL A 101 -13.41 17.36 8.31
N LEU A 102 -13.81 18.62 8.18
CA LEU A 102 -13.02 19.63 7.46
C LEU A 102 -11.65 19.88 8.12
N LYS A 103 -11.57 19.86 9.45
CA LYS A 103 -10.29 20.00 10.18
C LYS A 103 -9.31 18.90 9.78
N TYR A 104 -9.75 17.64 9.79
CA TYR A 104 -8.90 16.50 9.40
C TYR A 104 -8.55 16.52 7.91
N ILE A 105 -9.48 16.94 7.04
CA ILE A 105 -9.19 17.07 5.60
C ILE A 105 -8.12 18.14 5.36
N ASN A 106 -8.23 19.30 5.99
CA ASN A 106 -7.23 20.36 5.86
C ASN A 106 -5.87 19.92 6.39
N GLU A 107 -5.84 19.19 7.49
CA GLU A 107 -4.60 18.60 8.00
C GLU A 107 -3.97 17.62 7.00
N ALA A 108 -4.77 16.74 6.39
CA ALA A 108 -4.28 15.81 5.37
C ALA A 108 -3.73 16.54 4.13
N ILE A 109 -4.31 17.68 3.76
CA ILE A 109 -3.78 18.55 2.69
C ILE A 109 -2.43 19.15 3.11
N GLU A 110 -2.29 19.65 4.33
CA GLU A 110 -1.02 20.21 4.82
C GLU A 110 0.08 19.15 4.91
N VAL A 111 -0.26 17.92 5.32
CA VAL A 111 0.65 16.76 5.28
C VAL A 111 1.15 16.47 3.86
N GLU A 112 0.26 16.57 2.86
CA GLU A 112 0.66 16.38 1.46
C GLU A 112 1.56 17.52 0.96
N LYS A 113 1.23 18.78 1.29
CA LYS A 113 2.07 19.96 0.95
C LYS A 113 3.45 19.89 1.60
N ALA A 114 3.53 19.39 2.83
CA ALA A 114 4.78 19.19 3.55
C ALA A 114 5.63 18.04 2.98
N GLY A 115 5.08 17.23 2.07
CA GLY A 115 5.80 16.12 1.45
C GLY A 115 6.13 14.98 2.42
N LEU A 116 5.37 14.84 3.51
CA LEU A 116 5.60 13.78 4.48
C LEU A 116 5.27 12.42 3.86
N GLU A 117 6.17 11.46 4.05
CA GLU A 117 6.00 10.08 3.59
C GLU A 117 6.79 9.13 4.49
N ILE A 118 6.25 7.92 4.68
CA ILE A 118 7.04 6.84 5.27
C ILE A 118 7.93 6.28 4.17
N LYS A 119 9.23 6.53 4.29
CA LYS A 119 10.20 5.91 3.40
C LYS A 119 10.22 4.40 3.67
N PRO A 120 10.18 3.57 2.62
CA PRO A 120 10.38 2.13 2.81
C PRO A 120 11.75 1.89 3.44
N GLU A 121 11.78 1.12 4.52
CA GLU A 121 13.03 0.66 5.11
C GLU A 121 13.78 -0.19 4.09
N LYS A 122 15.06 0.13 3.88
CA LYS A 122 15.98 -0.77 3.19
C LYS A 122 16.20 -1.97 4.10
N ARG A 123 15.51 -3.08 3.82
CA ARG A 123 15.87 -4.37 4.40
C ARG A 123 17.01 -4.93 3.58
N GLU A 124 18.14 -5.19 4.22
CA GLU A 124 19.20 -5.98 3.61
C GLU A 124 18.66 -7.36 3.25
N THR A 125 18.96 -7.81 2.04
CA THR A 125 18.58 -9.14 1.60
C THR A 125 19.41 -10.15 2.39
N VAL A 126 18.75 -10.94 3.24
CA VAL A 126 19.40 -12.10 3.87
C VAL A 126 19.56 -13.17 2.80
N ILE A 127 20.81 -13.40 2.37
CA ILE A 127 21.12 -14.43 1.38
C ILE A 127 21.07 -15.80 2.07
N PRO A 128 20.27 -16.76 1.56
CA PRO A 128 20.20 -18.11 2.13
C PRO A 128 21.53 -18.85 1.95
N GLU A 129 21.90 -19.70 2.91
CA GLU A 129 23.15 -20.48 2.88
C GLU A 129 23.36 -21.22 1.55
N TYR A 130 22.32 -21.92 1.06
CA TYR A 130 22.35 -22.63 -0.22
C TYR A 130 22.64 -21.74 -1.44
N LEU A 131 22.26 -20.46 -1.41
CA LEU A 131 22.61 -19.52 -2.48
C LEU A 131 24.01 -18.96 -2.25
N GLN A 132 24.36 -18.67 -1.00
CA GLN A 132 25.67 -18.13 -0.62
C GLN A 132 26.80 -19.08 -1.05
N GLU A 133 26.66 -20.38 -0.83
CA GLU A 133 27.63 -21.40 -1.27
C GLU A 133 27.89 -21.32 -2.78
N GLU A 134 26.85 -21.13 -3.60
CA GLU A 134 26.99 -21.03 -5.04
C GLU A 134 27.61 -19.71 -5.51
N LEU A 135 27.31 -18.62 -4.81
CA LEU A 135 27.93 -17.32 -5.07
C LEU A 135 29.43 -17.35 -4.72
N ASP A 136 29.80 -18.04 -3.64
CA ASP A 136 31.20 -18.18 -3.23
C ASP A 136 32.00 -19.10 -4.17
N ASN A 137 31.34 -20.09 -4.78
CA ASN A 137 31.95 -21.02 -5.73
C ASN A 137 32.04 -20.47 -7.18
N SER A 138 31.38 -19.35 -7.50
CA SER A 138 31.36 -18.80 -8.86
C SER A 138 31.44 -17.27 -8.88
N THR A 139 32.61 -16.74 -9.25
CA THR A 139 32.84 -15.30 -9.40
C THR A 139 31.89 -14.65 -10.41
N ALA A 140 31.58 -15.36 -11.51
CA ALA A 140 30.66 -14.86 -12.53
C ALA A 140 29.22 -14.75 -12.00
N LEU A 141 28.76 -15.78 -11.28
CA LEU A 141 27.42 -15.77 -10.68
C LEU A 141 27.30 -14.69 -9.60
N LYS A 142 28.33 -14.53 -8.77
CA LYS A 142 28.40 -13.49 -7.75
C LYS A 142 28.32 -12.09 -8.34
N ALA A 143 29.15 -11.80 -9.34
CA ALA A 143 29.13 -10.50 -10.01
C ALA A 143 27.77 -10.21 -10.66
N ALA A 144 27.16 -11.20 -11.31
CA ALA A 144 25.84 -11.06 -11.91
C ALA A 144 24.75 -10.80 -10.85
N PHE A 145 24.79 -11.53 -9.73
CA PHE A 145 23.86 -11.35 -8.61
C PHE A 145 23.98 -9.96 -7.97
N GLU A 146 25.20 -9.48 -7.73
CA GLU A 146 25.47 -8.17 -7.14
C GLU A 146 25.01 -7.00 -8.04
N GLN A 147 24.97 -7.20 -9.37
CA GLN A 147 24.44 -6.22 -10.33
C GLN A 147 22.90 -6.17 -10.37
N LEU A 148 22.21 -7.18 -9.85
CA LEU A 148 20.75 -7.15 -9.75
C LEU A 148 20.28 -6.08 -8.77
N THR A 149 19.12 -5.48 -9.03
CA THR A 149 18.50 -4.57 -8.06
C THR A 149 18.27 -5.30 -6.72
N PRO A 150 18.34 -4.62 -5.56
CA PRO A 150 18.09 -5.24 -4.26
C PRO A 150 16.75 -5.98 -4.19
N PHE A 151 15.76 -5.47 -4.92
CA PHE A 151 14.46 -6.10 -5.06
C PHE A 151 14.55 -7.50 -5.72
N LYS A 152 15.27 -7.63 -6.84
CA LYS A 152 15.46 -8.91 -7.55
C LYS A 152 16.30 -9.89 -6.72
N GLN A 153 17.35 -9.41 -6.04
CA GLN A 153 18.14 -10.22 -5.11
C GLN A 153 17.24 -10.81 -4.01
N ARG A 154 16.35 -9.99 -3.44
CA ARG A 154 15.41 -10.42 -2.41
C ARG A 154 14.40 -11.45 -2.92
N GLU A 155 13.86 -11.26 -4.13
CA GLU A 155 12.95 -12.26 -4.73
C GLU A 155 13.62 -13.64 -4.87
N TYR A 156 14.89 -13.69 -5.25
CA TYR A 156 15.63 -14.94 -5.32
C TYR A 156 15.87 -15.58 -3.95
N ALA A 157 16.28 -14.78 -2.96
CA ALA A 157 16.45 -15.24 -1.59
C ALA A 157 15.14 -15.78 -1.00
N GLU A 158 14.04 -15.05 -1.13
CA GLU A 158 12.71 -15.46 -0.66
C GLU A 158 12.19 -16.70 -1.40
N PHE A 159 12.45 -16.79 -2.71
CA PHE A 159 12.09 -17.98 -3.48
C PHE A 159 12.80 -19.22 -2.95
N ILE A 160 14.03 -19.14 -2.48
CA ILE A 160 14.70 -20.29 -1.86
C ILE A 160 14.13 -20.54 -0.45
N GLU A 161 14.05 -19.53 0.40
CA GLU A 161 13.65 -19.71 1.81
C GLU A 161 12.21 -20.18 2.01
N THR A 162 11.30 -19.83 1.10
CA THR A 162 9.92 -20.33 1.16
C THR A 162 9.80 -21.84 0.95
N ALA A 163 10.83 -22.53 0.44
CA ALA A 163 10.85 -23.97 0.33
C ALA A 163 11.21 -24.64 1.67
N ARG A 164 10.32 -25.50 2.18
CA ARG A 164 10.54 -26.20 3.46
C ARG A 164 11.52 -27.38 3.38
N ARG A 165 11.64 -28.01 2.21
CA ARG A 165 12.49 -29.19 2.01
C ARG A 165 13.81 -28.78 1.39
N GLU A 166 14.91 -29.30 1.92
CA GLU A 166 16.26 -29.08 1.41
C GLU A 166 16.40 -29.39 -0.08
N ALA A 167 15.93 -30.56 -0.53
CA ALA A 167 15.93 -30.92 -1.96
C ALA A 167 15.17 -29.91 -2.84
N THR A 168 14.17 -29.22 -2.29
CA THR A 168 13.46 -28.15 -2.99
C THR A 168 14.25 -26.84 -2.98
N LYS A 169 14.95 -26.51 -1.89
CA LYS A 169 15.88 -25.37 -1.85
C LYS A 169 16.97 -25.52 -2.91
N LEU A 170 17.62 -26.67 -2.98
CA LEU A 170 18.66 -26.98 -3.98
C LEU A 170 18.14 -26.90 -5.42
N SER A 171 17.01 -27.53 -5.73
CA SER A 171 16.46 -27.45 -7.09
C SER A 171 16.01 -26.03 -7.49
N ARG A 172 15.59 -25.20 -6.52
CA ARG A 172 15.32 -23.77 -6.74
C ARG A 172 16.59 -22.99 -7.02
N VAL A 173 17.69 -23.26 -6.31
CA VAL A 173 19.01 -22.67 -6.58
C VAL A 173 19.46 -22.98 -8.00
N GLU A 174 19.44 -24.26 -8.42
CA GLU A 174 19.80 -24.66 -9.78
C GLU A 174 18.97 -23.96 -10.85
N LYS A 175 17.66 -23.81 -10.59
CA LYS A 175 16.76 -23.11 -11.51
C LYS A 175 17.13 -21.64 -11.71
N ILE A 176 17.56 -20.95 -10.66
CA ILE A 176 17.77 -19.49 -10.72
C ILE A 176 19.16 -19.09 -11.19
N LYS A 177 20.17 -19.98 -11.09
CA LYS A 177 21.54 -19.73 -11.59
C LYS A 177 21.57 -19.14 -13.00
N PRO A 178 20.97 -19.77 -14.04
CA PRO A 178 21.00 -19.20 -15.38
C PRO A 178 20.27 -17.85 -15.47
N MET A 179 19.18 -17.67 -14.71
CA MET A 179 18.43 -16.40 -14.72
C MET A 179 19.24 -15.24 -14.13
N ILE A 180 19.99 -15.51 -13.06
CA ILE A 180 20.89 -14.54 -12.43
C ILE A 180 22.00 -14.15 -13.41
N LEU A 181 22.62 -15.13 -14.07
CA LEU A 181 23.66 -14.88 -15.08
C LEU A 181 23.15 -14.03 -16.25
N ASP A 182 21.88 -14.20 -16.63
CA ASP A 182 21.23 -13.41 -17.67
C ASP A 182 20.75 -12.03 -17.18
N GLY A 183 20.89 -11.70 -15.89
CA GLY A 183 20.41 -10.44 -15.30
C GLY A 183 18.88 -10.32 -15.18
N ILE A 184 18.17 -11.42 -15.41
CA ILE A 184 16.70 -11.49 -15.40
C ILE A 184 16.24 -11.65 -13.95
N GLY A 185 15.09 -11.06 -13.59
CA GLY A 185 14.43 -11.29 -12.31
C GLY A 185 13.48 -12.49 -12.36
N LEU A 186 13.24 -13.14 -11.22
CA LEU A 186 12.38 -14.32 -11.12
C LEU A 186 10.99 -14.10 -11.76
N ASN A 187 10.43 -12.90 -11.59
CA ASN A 187 9.08 -12.53 -12.00
C ASN A 187 9.03 -11.50 -13.14
N ASP A 188 10.15 -11.21 -13.82
CA ASP A 188 10.20 -10.18 -14.86
C ASP A 188 9.21 -10.44 -16.00
N LYS A 189 8.84 -11.70 -16.25
CA LYS A 189 7.85 -12.07 -17.28
C LYS A 189 6.42 -11.62 -16.98
N TYR A 190 6.12 -11.22 -15.76
CA TYR A 190 4.78 -10.81 -15.30
C TYR A 190 4.69 -9.31 -14.99
N ARG A 191 5.70 -8.54 -15.38
CA ARG A 191 5.80 -7.10 -15.15
C ARG A 191 5.86 -6.35 -16.49
#